data_AF-A0A431IEI4-F1
#
_entry.id   AF-A0A431IEI4-F1
#
_cell.length_a   1.000
_cell.length_b   1.000
_cell.length_c   1.000
_cell.angle_alpha   90.00
_cell.angle_beta   90.00
_cell.angle_gamma   90.00
#
_symmetry.space_group_name_H-M   'P 1'
#
loop_
_entity.id
_entity.type
_entity.pdbx_description
1 polymer ?
#
loop_
_entity_poly.entity_id
_entity_poly.type
_entity_poly.pdbx_seq_one_letter_code
_entity_poly.pdbx_strand_id
1 'polypeptide(L)'
;GVANSGLGVGTYGETKTGSSLKDLDISTVDGANKALTAIDNALKQIDENRSTLGAVQNRFSSTLNTLSTNAENLTAARSRIQDADFASETATLSKNQILQQAGTAMLAQANQLSQGVLSLLR
;
A
#
# COMPACT_ATOMS: atom_id res chain seq x y z
N GLY A 1 24.59 -18.67 20.31
CA GLY A 1 24.60 -18.12 18.94
C GLY A 1 25.49 -18.99 18.08
N VAL A 2 24.89 -19.65 17.08
CA VAL A 2 25.43 -20.42 15.93
C VAL A 2 26.62 -21.39 16.07
N ALA A 3 27.50 -21.30 17.08
CA ALA A 3 28.62 -22.22 17.26
C ALA A 3 28.25 -23.58 17.91
N ASN A 4 27.04 -23.72 18.48
CA ASN A 4 26.60 -24.92 19.20
C ASN A 4 25.63 -25.83 18.41
N SER A 5 25.47 -25.60 17.10
CA SER A 5 24.51 -26.35 16.26
C SER A 5 25.16 -27.34 15.28
N GLY A 6 26.49 -27.55 15.35
CA GLY A 6 27.17 -28.52 14.48
C GLY A 6 27.16 -28.19 12.97
N LEU A 7 26.76 -26.97 12.60
CA LEU A 7 26.77 -26.48 11.22
C LEU A 7 28.11 -25.83 10.90
N GLY A 8 29.12 -26.65 10.64
CA GLY A 8 30.24 -26.24 9.81
C GLY A 8 29.84 -26.45 8.35
N VAL A 9 29.24 -25.44 7.72
CA VAL A 9 29.04 -25.43 6.26
C VAL A 9 30.24 -24.72 5.63
N GLY A 10 30.99 -25.47 4.83
CA GLY A 10 32.00 -24.89 3.93
C GLY A 10 31.32 -23.96 2.93
N THR A 11 32.10 -23.04 2.37
CA THR A 11 31.68 -22.12 1.30
C THR A 11 31.08 -22.92 0.13
N TYR A 12 30.19 -22.31 -0.67
CA TYR A 12 29.47 -22.98 -1.77
C TYR A 12 30.26 -24.07 -2.49
N GLY A 13 29.77 -25.31 -2.40
CA GLY A 13 30.40 -26.46 -3.05
C GLY A 13 31.60 -27.05 -2.30
N GLU A 14 31.78 -26.75 -1.01
CA GLU A 14 32.82 -27.38 -0.20
C GLU A 14 32.31 -28.53 0.67
N THR A 15 33.19 -29.51 0.88
CA THR A 15 32.98 -30.59 1.85
C THR A 15 33.01 -30.06 3.28
N LYS A 16 32.64 -30.88 4.27
CA LYS A 16 32.74 -30.55 5.71
C LYS A 16 34.17 -30.14 6.14
N THR A 17 35.18 -30.48 5.34
CA THR A 17 36.60 -30.14 5.57
C THR A 17 37.07 -28.91 4.78
N GLY A 18 36.20 -28.22 4.05
CA GLY A 18 36.56 -27.02 3.29
C GLY A 18 37.24 -27.28 1.94
N SER A 19 37.06 -28.47 1.37
CA SER A 19 37.63 -28.81 0.05
C SER A 19 36.58 -28.55 -1.04
N SER A 20 36.94 -27.81 -2.08
CA SER A 20 36.03 -27.51 -3.21
C SER A 20 35.64 -28.79 -3.95
N LEU A 21 34.39 -28.86 -4.43
CA LEU A 21 33.89 -29.96 -5.27
C LEU A 21 34.76 -30.17 -6.53
N LYS A 22 35.46 -29.12 -6.98
CA LYS A 22 36.42 -29.21 -8.09
C LYS A 22 37.68 -30.00 -7.77
N ASP A 23 38.06 -30.06 -6.49
CA ASP A 23 39.31 -30.69 -6.03
C ASP A 23 39.07 -32.14 -5.55
N LEU A 24 37.85 -32.65 -5.72
CA LEU A 24 37.43 -33.95 -5.20
C LEU A 24 37.51 -35.04 -6.26
N ASP A 25 38.27 -36.10 -5.98
CA ASP A 25 38.39 -37.25 -6.86
C ASP A 25 37.25 -38.27 -6.62
N ILE A 26 36.32 -38.35 -7.57
CA ILE A 26 35.15 -39.24 -7.50
C ILE A 26 35.48 -40.71 -7.79
N SER A 27 36.69 -41.01 -8.26
CA SER A 27 37.10 -42.37 -8.63
C SER A 27 37.24 -43.29 -7.42
N THR A 28 37.31 -42.72 -6.21
CA THR A 28 37.35 -43.45 -4.94
C THR A 28 36.00 -43.40 -4.22
N VAL A 29 35.68 -44.45 -3.46
CA VAL A 29 34.46 -44.49 -2.64
C VAL A 29 34.43 -43.37 -1.60
N ASP A 30 35.57 -43.02 -1.00
CA ASP A 30 35.68 -41.93 -0.04
C ASP A 30 35.44 -40.56 -0.69
N GLY A 31 36.06 -40.31 -1.85
CA GLY A 31 35.86 -39.07 -2.60
C GLY A 31 34.44 -38.90 -3.11
N ALA A 32 33.79 -39.97 -3.57
CA ALA A 32 32.38 -39.96 -3.96
C ALA A 32 31.45 -39.60 -2.78
N ASN A 33 31.68 -40.15 -1.58
CA ASN A 33 30.91 -39.82 -0.38
C ASN A 33 31.11 -38.36 0.06
N LYS A 34 32.34 -37.85 -0.04
CA LYS A 34 32.64 -36.44 0.22
C LYS A 34 31.95 -35.52 -0.80
N ALA A 35 31.87 -35.92 -2.08
CA ALA A 35 31.18 -35.14 -3.13
C ALA A 35 29.69 -35.04 -2.85
N LEU A 36 29.05 -36.16 -2.50
CA LEU A 36 27.64 -36.19 -2.08
C LEU A 36 27.38 -35.24 -0.91
N THR A 37 28.26 -35.27 0.11
CA THR A 37 28.13 -34.37 1.27
C THR A 37 28.24 -32.89 0.87
N ALA A 38 29.16 -32.55 -0.02
CA ALA A 38 29.32 -31.17 -0.50
C ALA A 38 28.09 -30.71 -1.31
N ILE A 39 27.54 -31.58 -2.16
CA ILE A 39 26.32 -31.31 -2.93
C ILE A 39 25.12 -31.13 -2.00
N ASP A 40 24.95 -32.00 -1.01
CA ASP A 40 23.85 -31.89 -0.03
C ASP A 40 23.90 -30.57 0.74
N ASN A 41 25.10 -30.12 1.13
CA ASN A 41 25.28 -28.83 1.78
C ASN A 41 24.92 -27.67 0.84
N ALA A 42 25.36 -27.73 -0.42
CA ALA A 42 25.04 -26.72 -1.42
C ALA A 42 23.52 -26.65 -1.69
N LEU A 43 22.85 -27.80 -1.79
CA LEU A 43 21.40 -27.90 -1.96
C LEU A 43 20.66 -27.31 -0.76
N LYS A 44 21.04 -27.67 0.47
CA LYS A 44 20.46 -27.09 1.69
C LYS A 44 20.55 -25.57 1.71
N GLN A 45 21.70 -25.01 1.34
CA GLN A 45 21.87 -23.56 1.31
C GLN A 45 20.99 -22.90 0.23
N ILE A 46 20.86 -23.52 -0.95
CA ILE A 46 19.93 -23.06 -1.99
C ILE A 46 18.49 -23.10 -1.50
N ASP A 47 18.10 -24.17 -0.82
CA ASP A 47 16.76 -24.33 -0.26
C ASP A 47 16.45 -23.31 0.83
N GLU A 48 17.42 -22.99 1.69
CA GLU A 48 17.32 -21.89 2.68
C GLU A 48 17.11 -20.54 1.99
N ASN A 49 17.88 -20.24 0.94
CA ASN A 49 17.72 -19.02 0.16
C ASN A 49 16.35 -18.97 -0.53
N ARG A 50 15.91 -20.08 -1.14
CA ARG A 50 14.57 -20.19 -1.77
C ARG A 50 13.45 -20.02 -0.77
N SER A 51 13.59 -20.61 0.42
CA SER A 51 12.63 -20.47 1.52
C SER A 51 12.52 -19.01 1.97
N THR A 52 13.66 -18.34 2.16
CA THR A 52 13.71 -16.92 2.53
C THR A 52 13.05 -16.04 1.45
N LEU A 53 13.35 -16.29 0.18
CA LEU A 53 12.71 -15.57 -0.94
C LEU A 53 11.20 -15.83 -0.98
N GLY A 54 10.75 -17.06 -0.75
CA GLY A 54 9.32 -17.41 -0.66
C GLY A 54 8.62 -16.68 0.49
N ALA A 55 9.25 -16.59 1.66
CA ALA A 55 8.73 -15.82 2.80
C ALA A 55 8.62 -14.33 2.47
N VAL A 56 9.62 -13.76 1.79
CA VAL A 56 9.60 -12.36 1.34
C VAL A 56 8.50 -12.12 0.30
N GLN A 57 8.30 -13.04 -0.65
CA GLN A 57 7.20 -12.97 -1.63
C GLN A 57 5.82 -13.00 -0.95
N ASN A 58 5.61 -13.90 0.02
CA ASN A 58 4.37 -13.93 0.81
C ASN A 58 4.13 -12.62 1.55
N ARG A 59 5.19 -12.04 2.14
CA ARG A 59 5.11 -10.74 2.81
C ARG A 59 4.75 -9.63 1.82
N PHE A 60 5.36 -9.59 0.64
CA PHE A 60 5.01 -8.62 -0.39
C PHE A 60 3.55 -8.77 -0.84
N SER A 61 3.07 -9.99 -1.07
CA SER A 61 1.66 -10.21 -1.43
C SER A 61 0.70 -9.72 -0.34
N SER A 62 1.00 -10.00 0.94
CA SER A 62 0.20 -9.51 2.07
C SER A 62 0.21 -7.98 2.18
N THR A 63 1.39 -7.36 2.05
CA THR A 63 1.53 -5.90 2.08
C THR A 63 0.82 -5.24 0.91
N LEU A 64 0.89 -5.80 -0.30
CA LEU A 64 0.18 -5.30 -1.47
C LEU A 64 -1.34 -5.35 -1.27
N ASN A 65 -1.87 -6.47 -0.78
CA ASN A 65 -3.31 -6.59 -0.50
C ASN A 65 -3.78 -5.57 0.54
N THR A 66 -2.99 -5.40 1.61
CA THR A 66 -3.27 -4.40 2.65
C THR A 66 -3.22 -2.98 2.09
N LEU A 67 -2.22 -2.67 1.25
CA LEU A 67 -2.07 -1.36 0.62
C LEU A 67 -3.22 -1.06 -0.35
N SER A 68 -3.63 -2.02 -1.17
CA SER A 68 -4.76 -1.88 -2.08
C SER A 68 -6.05 -1.56 -1.33
N THR A 69 -6.33 -2.30 -0.25
CA THR A 69 -7.50 -2.07 0.60
C THR A 69 -7.47 -0.68 1.25
N ASN A 70 -6.31 -0.25 1.75
CA ASN A 70 -6.14 1.09 2.31
C ASN A 70 -6.31 2.19 1.26
N ALA A 71 -5.78 1.99 0.04
CA ALA A 71 -5.91 2.95 -1.05
C ALA A 71 -7.37 3.10 -1.49
N GLU A 72 -8.13 2.01 -1.54
CA GLU A 72 -9.57 2.02 -1.83
C GLU A 72 -10.34 2.77 -0.73
N ASN A 73 -10.08 2.44 0.53
CA ASN A 73 -10.71 3.12 1.67
C ASN A 73 -10.41 4.62 1.72
N LEU A 74 -9.16 5.02 1.44
CA LEU A 74 -8.75 6.43 1.38
C LEU A 74 -9.40 7.15 0.19
N THR A 75 -9.47 6.51 -0.97
CA THR A 75 -10.15 7.07 -2.15
C THR A 75 -11.64 7.27 -1.87
N ALA A 76 -12.31 6.28 -1.27
CA ALA A 76 -13.72 6.39 -0.89
C ALA A 76 -13.96 7.48 0.17
N ALA A 77 -13.08 7.59 1.18
CA ALA A 77 -13.15 8.66 2.17
C ALA A 77 -12.95 10.04 1.54
N ARG A 78 -11.98 10.19 0.63
CA ARG A 78 -11.72 11.43 -0.10
C ARG A 78 -12.90 11.82 -0.99
N SER A 79 -13.52 10.87 -1.70
CA SER A 79 -14.72 11.12 -2.50
C SER A 79 -15.84 11.66 -1.61
N ARG A 80 -16.12 11.02 -0.46
CA ARG A 80 -17.15 11.49 0.47
C ARG A 80 -16.90 12.90 0.99
N ILE A 81 -15.65 13.24 1.30
CA ILE A 81 -15.30 14.61 1.73
C ILE A 81 -15.55 15.59 0.58
N GLN A 82 -15.05 15.27 -0.61
CA GLN A 82 -15.21 16.14 -1.78
C GLN A 82 -16.68 16.33 -2.17
N ASP A 83 -17.48 15.27 -2.15
CA ASP A 83 -18.92 15.31 -2.46
C ASP A 83 -19.69 16.10 -1.40
N ALA A 84 -19.33 15.95 -0.11
CA ALA A 84 -19.94 16.73 0.97
C ALA A 84 -19.60 18.22 0.89
N ASP A 85 -18.35 18.55 0.57
CA ASP A 85 -17.90 19.93 0.37
C ASP A 85 -18.61 20.56 -0.84
N PHE A 86 -18.73 19.83 -1.96
CA PHE A 86 -19.48 20.29 -3.12
C PHE A 86 -20.96 20.51 -2.82
N ALA A 87 -21.59 19.59 -2.07
CA ALA A 87 -22.98 19.73 -1.66
C ALA A 87 -23.18 20.98 -0.78
N SER A 88 -22.27 21.24 0.15
CA SER A 88 -22.31 22.42 1.03
C SER A 88 -22.12 23.74 0.27
N GLU A 89 -21.14 23.79 -0.63
CA GLU A 89 -20.88 24.97 -1.48
C GLU A 89 -22.06 25.24 -2.42
N THR A 90 -22.61 24.19 -3.05
CA THR A 90 -23.77 24.31 -3.95
C THR A 90 -25.02 24.76 -3.20
N ALA A 91 -25.24 24.26 -1.98
CA ALA A 91 -26.34 24.69 -1.12
C ALA A 91 -26.19 26.17 -0.72
N THR A 92 -24.97 26.60 -0.40
CA THR A 92 -24.66 28.00 -0.05
C THR A 92 -24.85 28.91 -1.26
N LEU A 93 -24.36 28.51 -2.43
CA LEU A 93 -24.57 29.23 -3.69
C LEU A 93 -26.06 29.37 -4.01
N SER A 94 -26.83 28.28 -3.92
CA SER A 94 -28.26 28.27 -4.17
C SER A 94 -29.01 29.18 -3.18
N LYS A 95 -28.66 29.11 -1.89
CA LYS A 95 -29.21 29.99 -0.86
C LYS A 95 -28.93 31.46 -1.17
N ASN A 96 -27.70 31.79 -1.59
CA ASN A 96 -27.31 33.16 -1.94
C ASN A 96 -28.07 33.66 -3.18
N GLN A 97 -28.25 32.83 -4.21
CA GLN A 97 -29.05 33.17 -5.39
C GLN A 97 -30.52 33.44 -5.03
N ILE A 98 -31.11 32.60 -4.18
CA ILE A 98 -32.49 32.79 -3.69
C ILE A 98 -32.58 34.08 -2.87
N LEU A 99 -31.64 34.36 -1.98
CA LEU A 99 -31.62 35.60 -1.19
C LEU A 99 -31.48 36.84 -2.08
N GLN A 100 -30.69 36.79 -3.14
CA GLN A 100 -30.57 37.89 -4.09
C GLN A 100 -31.88 38.14 -4.86
N GLN A 101 -32.53 37.08 -5.36
CA GLN A 101 -33.83 37.19 -6.03
C GLN A 101 -34.94 37.66 -5.08
N ALA A 102 -34.96 37.15 -3.84
CA ALA A 102 -35.89 37.59 -2.81
C ALA A 102 -35.62 39.05 -2.41
N GLY A 103 -34.36 39.47 -2.30
CA GLY A 103 -33.97 40.84 -1.97
C GLY A 103 -34.40 41.85 -3.03
N THR A 104 -34.25 41.53 -4.32
CA THR A 104 -34.71 42.40 -5.42
C THR A 104 -36.24 42.47 -5.49
N ALA A 105 -36.93 41.35 -5.30
CA ALA A 105 -38.39 41.31 -5.23
C ALA A 105 -38.94 42.07 -3.99
N MET A 106 -38.30 41.92 -2.83
CA MET A 106 -38.63 42.64 -1.60
C MET A 106 -38.42 44.14 -1.74
N LEU A 107 -37.31 44.57 -2.36
CA LEU A 107 -37.06 45.99 -2.66
C LEU A 107 -38.10 46.55 -3.62
N ALA A 108 -38.48 45.80 -4.66
CA ALA A 108 -39.53 46.21 -5.58
C ALA A 108 -40.89 46.35 -4.86
N GLN A 109 -41.24 45.40 -4.00
CA GLN A 109 -42.47 45.44 -3.20
C GLN A 109 -42.48 46.60 -2.20
N ALA A 110 -41.36 46.85 -1.51
CA ALA A 110 -41.22 47.95 -0.56
C ALA A 110 -41.32 49.33 -1.26
N ASN A 111 -40.76 49.47 -2.45
CA ASN A 111 -40.87 50.70 -3.25
C ASN A 111 -42.29 50.96 -3.74
N GLN A 112 -43.06 49.92 -4.08
CA GLN A 112 -44.47 50.08 -4.44
C GLN A 112 -45.33 50.48 -3.23
N LEU A 113 -45.07 49.88 -2.07
CA LEU A 113 -45.76 50.25 -0.83
C LEU A 113 -45.47 51.70 -0.42
N SER A 114 -44.22 52.16 -0.52
CA SER A 114 -43.85 53.52 -0.12
C SER A 114 -44.47 54.61 -1.01
N GLN A 115 -44.60 54.36 -2.31
CA GLN A 115 -45.33 55.26 -3.21
C GLN A 115 -46.83 55.33 -2.90
N GLY A 116 -47.45 54.20 -2.50
CA GLY A 116 -48.83 54.18 -2.03
C GLY A 116 -49.06 55.02 -0.77
N VAL A 117 -48.11 54.99 0.17
CA VAL A 117 -48.18 55.83 1.39
C VAL A 117 -48.01 57.32 1.07
N LEU A 118 -47.14 57.67 0.13
CA LEU A 118 -47.01 59.06 -0.35
C LEU A 118 -48.25 59.56 -1.08
N SER A 119 -49.03 58.67 -1.71
CA SER A 119 -50.33 59.04 -2.30
C SER A 119 -51.42 59.28 -1.24
N LEU A 120 -51.28 58.70 -0.04
CA LEU A 120 -52.18 58.89 1.10
C LEU A 120 -51.85 60.16 1.92
N LEU A 121 -50.70 60.79 1.67
CA LEU A 121 -50.25 62.02 2.32
C LEU A 121 -50.42 63.28 1.45
N ARG A 122 -51.11 63.18 0.31
CA ARG A 122 -51.42 64.29 -0.60
C ARG A 122 -52.88 64.69 -0.56
#